data_AF-A0A6M0IBP6-F1
#
_entry.id   AF-A0A6M0IBP6-F1
#
_cell.length_a   1.000
_cell.length_b   1.000
_cell.length_c   1.000
_cell.angle_alpha   90.00
_cell.angle_beta   90.00
_cell.angle_gamma   90.00
#
_symmetry.space_group_name_H-M   'P 1'
#
loop_
_entity.id
_entity.type
_entity.pdbx_description
1 polymer ?
#
loop_
_entity_poly.entity_id
_entity_poly.type
_entity_poly.pdbx_seq_one_letter_code
_entity_poly.pdbx_strand_id
1 'polypeptide(L)' 'MMGFIQDSQLHTSLEQTRDRHFNVPSADKKKNRASIPAPQSQPGADAWQTGSVTQLPALMKRKQH' A
#
# COMPACT_ATOMS: atom_id res chain seq x y z
N MET A 1 1.98 2.77 -12.91
CA MET A 1 2.86 2.37 -11.80
C MET A 1 1.96 2.15 -10.59
N MET A 2 2.08 1.03 -9.86
CA MET A 2 1.33 0.80 -8.62
C MET A 2 2.26 1.06 -7.44
N GLY A 3 2.12 2.20 -6.79
CA GLY A 3 2.81 2.54 -5.53
C GLY A 3 1.85 2.42 -4.33
N PHE A 4 2.41 2.22 -3.13
CA PHE A 4 1.66 2.03 -1.86
C PHE A 4 2.48 2.57 -0.66
N ILE A 5 2.17 3.64 0.09
CA ILE A 5 1.50 4.95 -0.15
C ILE A 5 -0.01 5.19 0.05
N GLN A 6 -0.83 4.24 0.57
CA GLN A 6 -2.01 4.47 1.45
C GLN A 6 -2.66 3.12 1.83
N ASP A 7 -3.36 3.09 2.96
CA ASP A 7 -4.34 2.03 3.27
C ASP A 7 -5.37 1.94 2.12
N SER A 8 -5.65 0.71 1.65
CA SER A 8 -6.48 0.42 0.46
C SER A 8 -5.92 0.78 -0.93
N GLN A 9 -4.59 0.94 -1.11
CA GLN A 9 -4.00 1.08 -2.46
C GLN A 9 -3.77 -0.24 -3.23
N LEU A 10 -4.10 -1.38 -2.62
CA LEU A 10 -4.20 -2.65 -3.34
C LEU A 10 -5.59 -2.75 -3.96
N HIS A 11 -5.66 -2.95 -5.28
CA HIS A 11 -6.94 -3.03 -6.02
C HIS A 11 -7.85 -4.11 -5.42
N THR A 12 -9.09 -3.79 -5.09
CA THR A 12 -9.97 -4.64 -4.25
C THR A 12 -10.14 -6.07 -4.78
N SER A 13 -10.13 -6.27 -6.10
CA SER A 13 -10.17 -7.62 -6.70
C SER A 13 -8.93 -8.47 -6.39
N LEU A 14 -7.74 -7.86 -6.28
CA LEU A 14 -6.52 -8.54 -5.85
C LEU A 14 -6.58 -8.87 -4.36
N GLU A 15 -7.20 -8.02 -3.54
CA GLU A 15 -7.39 -8.28 -2.11
C GLU A 15 -8.33 -9.47 -1.89
N GLN A 16 -9.48 -9.47 -2.55
CA GLN A 16 -10.45 -10.57 -2.55
C GLN A 16 -9.84 -11.88 -3.08
N THR A 17 -8.98 -11.79 -4.10
CA THR A 17 -8.25 -12.95 -4.64
C THR A 17 -7.28 -13.52 -3.59
N ARG A 18 -6.48 -12.66 -2.95
CA ARG A 18 -5.59 -13.05 -1.83
C ARG A 18 -6.40 -13.66 -0.68
N ASP A 19 -7.46 -13.00 -0.24
CA ASP A 19 -8.30 -13.44 0.88
C ASP A 19 -8.90 -14.83 0.62
N ARG A 20 -9.31 -15.12 -0.62
CA ARG A 20 -9.75 -16.46 -1.05
C ARG A 20 -8.61 -17.49 -1.04
N HIS A 21 -7.44 -17.16 -1.57
CA HIS A 21 -6.31 -18.10 -1.63
C HIS A 21 -5.76 -18.49 -0.27
N PHE A 22 -5.73 -17.55 0.68
CA PHE A 22 -5.18 -17.78 2.02
C PHE A 22 -6.25 -18.04 3.10
N ASN A 23 -7.54 -18.03 2.72
CA ASN A 23 -8.68 -18.12 3.64
C ASN A 23 -8.61 -17.11 4.80
N VAL A 24 -8.25 -15.86 4.49
CA VAL A 24 -8.05 -14.77 5.46
C VAL A 24 -8.99 -13.63 5.12
N PRO A 25 -10.04 -13.34 5.92
CA PRO A 25 -10.90 -12.19 5.70
C PRO A 25 -10.23 -10.90 6.21
N SER A 26 -9.78 -10.05 5.29
CA SER A 26 -9.05 -8.82 5.65
C SER A 26 -9.96 -7.76 6.26
N ALA A 27 -11.23 -7.70 5.83
CA ALA A 27 -12.25 -6.83 6.41
C ALA A 27 -12.45 -7.10 7.92
N ASP A 28 -12.51 -8.38 8.33
CA ASP A 28 -12.72 -8.73 9.73
C ASP A 28 -11.46 -8.50 10.57
N LYS A 29 -10.27 -8.75 10.00
CA LYS A 29 -9.00 -8.33 10.62
C LYS A 29 -8.91 -6.81 10.81
N LYS A 30 -9.54 -6.00 9.94
CA LYS A 30 -9.62 -4.53 10.10
C LYS A 30 -10.61 -4.14 11.20
N LYS A 31 -11.81 -4.74 11.24
CA LYS A 31 -12.80 -4.53 12.32
C LYS A 31 -12.22 -4.85 13.71
N ASN A 32 -11.53 -5.99 13.84
CA ASN A 32 -10.93 -6.42 15.12
C ASN A 32 -9.83 -5.49 15.64
N ARG A 33 -9.29 -4.60 14.79
CA ARG A 33 -8.29 -3.58 15.16
C ARG A 33 -8.89 -2.20 15.41
N ALA A 34 -10.20 -2.00 15.23
CA ALA A 34 -10.84 -0.69 15.37
C ALA A 34 -10.76 -0.10 16.80
N SER A 35 -10.52 -0.94 17.80
CA SER A 35 -10.27 -0.52 19.19
C SER A 35 -8.82 -0.11 19.47
N ILE A 36 -7.89 -0.31 18.53
CA ILE A 36 -6.49 0.08 18.69
C ILE A 36 -6.38 1.58 18.38
N PRO A 37 -5.95 2.43 19.33
CA PRO A 37 -5.78 3.85 19.06
C PRO A 37 -4.63 4.06 18.05
N ALA A 38 -4.91 4.81 16.98
CA ALA A 38 -3.89 5.19 16.03
C ALA A 38 -2.95 6.23 16.68
N PRO A 39 -1.61 6.03 16.62
CA PRO A 39 -0.66 7.04 17.09
C PRO A 39 -0.77 8.30 16.21
N GLN A 40 -0.51 9.46 16.79
CA GLN A 40 -0.41 10.69 16.01
C GLN A 40 0.81 10.61 15.06
N SER A 41 0.60 10.99 13.81
CA SER A 41 1.69 11.08 12.84
C SER A 41 2.66 12.18 13.27
N GLN A 42 3.95 11.86 13.32
CA GLN A 42 4.99 12.83 13.69
C GLN A 42 5.21 13.82 12.54
N PRO A 43 5.65 15.06 12.81
CA PRO A 43 5.96 16.03 11.74
C PRO A 43 6.91 15.43 10.70
N GLY A 44 6.47 15.39 9.44
CA GLY A 44 7.23 14.82 8.32
C GLY A 44 7.12 13.31 8.12
N ALA A 45 6.46 12.55 9.01
CA ALA A 45 6.26 11.10 8.80
C ALA A 45 5.39 10.80 7.55
N ASP A 46 4.48 11.71 7.22
CA ASP A 46 3.66 11.70 6.00
C ASP A 46 4.22 12.57 4.86
N ALA A 47 5.50 12.95 4.89
CA ALA A 47 6.11 13.77 3.83
C ALA A 47 6.07 13.10 2.44
N TRP A 48 5.84 11.80 2.36
CA TRP A 48 5.60 11.08 1.11
C TRP A 48 4.26 11.44 0.43
N GLN A 49 3.29 12.00 1.16
CA GLN A 49 1.99 12.43 0.61
C GLN A 49 2.11 13.72 -0.22
N THR A 50 2.99 14.63 0.20
CA THR A 50 3.18 15.96 -0.39
C THR A 50 4.52 16.13 -1.11
N GLY A 51 5.44 15.18 -0.94
CA GLY A 51 6.76 15.19 -1.54
C GLY A 51 6.78 14.81 -3.02
N SER A 52 7.74 15.35 -3.76
CA SER A 52 7.98 14.98 -5.16
C SER A 52 8.51 13.54 -5.24
N VAL A 53 7.80 12.69 -5.99
CA VAL A 53 8.21 11.30 -6.24
C VAL A 53 9.38 11.26 -7.23
N THR A 54 10.60 11.06 -6.73
CA THR A 54 11.78 10.87 -7.57
C THR A 54 11.90 9.42 -8.03
N GLN A 55 11.59 9.16 -9.31
CA GLN A 55 11.89 7.86 -9.93
C GLN A 55 13.38 7.77 -10.30
N LEU A 56 14.08 6.76 -9.75
CA LEU A 56 15.44 6.46 -10.19
C LEU A 56 15.46 5.99 -11.66
N PRO A 57 16.45 6.40 -12.47
CA PRO A 57 16.58 5.92 -13.84
C PRO A 57 16.83 4.41 -13.85
N ALA A 58 16.35 3.72 -14.89
CA ALA A 58 16.61 2.29 -15.06
C ALA A 58 18.12 2.05 -15.23
N LEU A 59 18.73 1.32 -14.29
CA LEU A 59 20.17 0.99 -14.30
C LEU A 59 20.59 0.16 -15.52
N MET A 60 19.64 -0.45 -16.23
CA MET A 60 19.87 -1.26 -17.43
C MET A 60 18.84 -0.89 -18.51
N LYS A 61 19.31 -0.69 -19.75
CA LYS A 61 18.42 -0.47 -20.91
C LYS A 61 17.69 -1.78 -21.23
N ARG A 62 16.36 -1.80 -21.10
CA ARG A 62 15.54 -2.86 -21.73
C ARG A 62 15.69 -2.72 -23.25
N LYS A 63 16.24 -3.74 -23.92
CA LYS A 63 16.01 -3.92 -25.36
C LYS A 63 14.52 -4.22 -25.55
N GLN A 64 13.85 -3.46 -26.39
CA GLN A 64 12.55 -3.84 -26.92
C GLN A 64 12.78 -4.72 -28.14
N HIS A 65 11.99 -5.79 -28.24
CA HIS A 65 11.87 -6.69 -29.38
C HIS A 65 10.49 -6.49 -30.00
#